data_AF-A0A5B7HL99-F1
#
_entry.id   AF-A0A5B7HL99-F1
#
_cell.length_a   1.000
_cell.length_b   1.000
_cell.length_c   1.000
_cell.angle_alpha   90.00
_cell.angle_beta   90.00
_cell.angle_gamma   90.00
#
_symmetry.space_group_name_H-M   'P 1'
#
loop_
_entity.id
_entity.type
_entity.pdbx_description
1 polymer ?
#
loop_
_entity_poly.entity_id
_entity_poly.type
_entity_poly.pdbx_seq_one_letter_code
_entity_poly.pdbx_strand_id
1 'polypeptide(L)'
;MDNAGQWNEKKLQLAMVNTMNQWVEESTRYMGEEESLLLDLVFAKKPESPPIMKYHSPLGKSDHVTLEMQMQDEDEISYREDYKGKRG
;
A
#
# COMPACT_ATOMS: atom_id res chain seq x y z
N MET A 1 -0.10 29.32 0.52
CA MET A 1 0.70 28.20 -0.01
C MET A 1 0.02 26.94 0.47
N ASP A 2 -0.60 26.18 -0.43
CA ASP A 2 -1.28 24.94 -0.07
C ASP A 2 -0.22 23.84 0.12
N ASN A 3 0.05 23.53 1.39
CA ASN A 3 0.96 22.45 1.73
C ASN A 3 0.36 21.08 1.33
N ALA A 4 -0.97 20.92 1.38
CA ALA A 4 -1.61 19.63 1.10
C ALA A 4 -1.40 19.20 -0.36
N GLY A 5 -1.54 20.13 -1.32
CA GLY A 5 -1.22 19.88 -2.73
C GLY A 5 0.22 19.44 -2.97
N GLN A 6 1.20 20.09 -2.33
CA GLN A 6 2.62 19.74 -2.47
C GLN A 6 2.97 18.38 -1.84
N TRP A 7 2.32 18.01 -0.73
CA TRP A 7 2.52 16.71 -0.09
C TRP A 7 1.92 15.58 -0.92
N ASN A 8 0.77 15.79 -1.56
CA ASN A 8 0.18 14.82 -2.47
C ASN A 8 1.08 14.56 -3.68
N GLU A 9 1.56 15.62 -4.33
CA GLU A 9 2.40 15.49 -5.53
C GLU A 9 3.69 14.71 -5.25
N LYS A 10 4.40 15.05 -4.16
CA LYS A 10 5.65 14.37 -3.80
C LYS A 10 5.47 12.89 -3.45
N LYS A 11 4.40 12.54 -2.73
CA LYS A 11 4.11 11.14 -2.39
C LYS A 11 3.76 10.32 -3.62
N LEU A 12 2.95 10.87 -4.53
CA LEU A 12 2.60 10.21 -5.79
C LEU A 12 3.84 10.03 -6.69
N GLN A 13 4.67 11.06 -6.81
CA GLN A 13 5.94 10.96 -7.54
C GLN A 13 6.85 9.88 -6.93
N LEU A 14 6.95 9.83 -5.61
CA LEU A 14 7.76 8.81 -4.93
C LEU A 14 7.23 7.39 -5.17
N ALA A 15 5.90 7.20 -5.16
CA ALA A 15 5.28 5.92 -5.48
C ALA A 15 5.58 5.51 -6.94
N MET A 16 5.48 6.45 -7.88
CA MET A 16 5.82 6.21 -9.29
C MET A 16 7.31 5.85 -9.49
N VAL A 17 8.22 6.61 -8.87
CA VAL A 17 9.67 6.38 -8.96
C VAL A 17 10.06 5.01 -8.39
N ASN A 18 9.42 4.58 -7.31
CA ASN A 18 9.66 3.28 -6.68
C ASN A 18 8.86 2.13 -7.29
N THR A 19 8.20 2.36 -8.44
CA THR A 19 7.35 1.40 -9.15
C THR A 19 6.36 0.69 -8.22
N MET A 20 5.75 1.46 -7.31
CA MET A 20 4.72 0.98 -6.41
C MET A 20 3.36 1.07 -7.09
N ASN A 21 2.52 0.07 -6.85
CA ASN A 21 1.14 0.04 -7.32
C ASN A 21 0.19 0.51 -6.21
N GLN A 22 -0.86 1.20 -6.60
CA GLN A 22 -2.04 1.49 -5.78
C GLN A 22 -2.92 0.24 -5.75
N TRP A 23 -3.26 -0.26 -4.55
CA TRP A 23 -3.98 -1.53 -4.37
C TRP A 23 -5.44 -1.39 -3.92
N VAL A 24 -5.90 -0.17 -3.63
CA VAL A 24 -7.29 0.07 -3.23
C VAL A 24 -8.13 0.34 -4.48
N GLU A 25 -9.17 -0.47 -4.66
CA GLU A 25 -10.06 -0.44 -5.82
C GLU A 25 -11.48 0.02 -5.46
N GLU A 26 -11.91 -0.20 -4.21
CA GLU A 26 -13.27 0.13 -3.74
C GLU A 26 -13.32 1.44 -2.95
N SER A 27 -14.50 2.06 -2.90
CA SER A 27 -14.72 3.24 -2.06
C SER A 27 -14.46 2.91 -0.60
N THR A 28 -13.70 3.77 0.08
CA THR A 28 -13.26 3.52 1.45
C THR A 28 -13.99 4.35 2.47
N ARG A 29 -14.86 5.27 2.03
CA ARG A 29 -15.67 6.11 2.91
C ARG A 29 -17.15 6.03 2.53
N TYR A 30 -17.99 5.77 3.53
CA TYR A 30 -19.45 5.71 3.39
C TYR A 30 -20.11 6.57 4.46
N MET A 31 -20.80 7.64 4.05
CA MET A 31 -21.51 8.56 4.95
C MET A 31 -23.01 8.62 4.63
N GLY A 32 -23.79 7.66 5.14
CA GLY A 32 -25.25 7.69 5.02
C GLY A 32 -25.72 7.76 3.57
N GLU A 33 -26.30 8.90 3.17
CA GLU A 33 -26.79 9.18 1.81
C GLU A 33 -25.76 9.90 0.91
N GLU A 34 -24.59 10.31 1.44
CA GLU A 34 -23.53 10.90 0.61
C GLU A 34 -22.91 9.86 -0.33
N GLU A 35 -22.36 10.36 -1.45
CA GLU A 35 -21.61 9.54 -2.39
C GLU A 35 -20.40 8.88 -1.71
N SER A 36 -20.21 7.58 -1.99
CA SER A 36 -19.05 6.84 -1.49
C SER A 36 -17.77 7.33 -2.16
N LEU A 37 -16.71 7.53 -1.39
CA LEU A 37 -15.45 8.09 -1.89
C LEU A 37 -14.27 7.13 -1.68
N LEU A 38 -13.37 7.10 -2.67
CA LEU A 38 -12.06 6.44 -2.58
C LEU A 38 -11.04 7.46 -2.02
N LEU A 39 -10.87 7.46 -0.70
CA LEU A 39 -9.98 8.43 -0.03
C LEU A 39 -8.75 7.77 0.58
N ASP A 40 -8.83 6.49 0.93
CA ASP A 40 -7.71 5.76 1.49
C ASP A 40 -6.95 5.05 0.37
N LEU A 41 -5.61 5.13 0.45
CA LEU A 41 -4.71 4.65 -0.58
C LEU A 41 -3.67 3.71 0.06
N VAL A 42 -3.38 2.61 -0.62
CA VAL A 42 -2.36 1.65 -0.21
C VAL A 42 -1.40 1.46 -1.38
N PHE A 43 -0.18 1.96 -1.20
CA PHE A 43 0.90 1.77 -2.16
C PHE A 43 1.83 0.66 -1.69
N ALA A 44 2.05 -0.34 -2.54
CA ALA A 44 3.06 -1.37 -2.32
C ALA A 44 3.72 -1.75 -3.64
N LYS A 45 4.98 -2.19 -3.60
CA LYS A 45 5.63 -2.80 -4.77
C LYS A 45 4.81 -3.99 -5.25
N LYS A 46 4.89 -4.30 -6.55
CA LYS A 46 4.21 -5.47 -7.10
C LYS A 46 4.81 -6.75 -6.51
N PRO A 47 4.08 -7.49 -5.66
CA PRO A 47 4.56 -8.79 -5.19
C PRO A 47 4.52 -9.81 -6.33
N GLU A 48 5.21 -10.94 -6.16
CA GLU A 48 5.16 -12.05 -7.11
C GLU A 48 3.73 -12.63 -7.28
N SER A 49 3.00 -12.73 -6.17
CA SER A 49 1.60 -13.17 -6.13
C SER A 49 0.68 -12.01 -5.76
N PRO A 50 -0.45 -11.80 -6.47
CA PRO A 50 -1.38 -10.72 -6.14
C PRO A 50 -1.83 -10.77 -4.66
N PRO A 51 -1.84 -9.62 -3.96
CA PRO A 51 -2.28 -9.56 -2.59
C PRO A 51 -3.79 -9.78 -2.49
N ILE A 52 -4.23 -10.29 -1.34
CA ILE A 52 -5.65 -10.44 -1.04
C ILE A 52 -6.08 -9.19 -0.28
N MET A 53 -6.96 -8.40 -0.90
CA MET A 53 -7.56 -7.21 -0.29
C MET A 53 -8.96 -7.55 0.22
N LYS A 54 -9.26 -7.17 1.47
CA LYS A 54 -10.60 -7.28 2.06
C LYS A 54 -11.04 -5.92 2.58
N TYR A 55 -12.32 -5.63 2.37
CA TYR A 55 -12.98 -4.40 2.78
C TYR A 55 -14.01 -4.76 3.85
N HIS A 56 -13.77 -4.30 5.08
CA HIS A 56 -14.65 -4.58 6.20
C HIS A 56 -15.48 -3.35 6.55
N SER A 57 -16.74 -3.58 6.92
CA SER A 57 -17.64 -2.50 7.34
C SER A 57 -16.97 -1.60 8.40
N PRO A 58 -17.23 -0.29 8.35
CA PRO A 58 -16.62 0.64 9.30
C PRO A 58 -16.84 0.21 10.76
N LEU A 59 -15.76 0.24 11.54
CA LEU A 59 -15.77 -0.17 12.93
C LEU A 59 -16.06 1.03 13.86
N GLY A 60 -17.05 0.87 14.73
CA GLY A 60 -17.38 1.85 15.76
C GLY A 60 -18.00 3.13 15.19
N LYS A 61 -17.31 4.27 15.35
CA LYS A 61 -17.77 5.60 14.90
C LYS A 61 -17.08 6.08 13.61
N SER A 62 -16.23 5.24 13.02
CA SER A 62 -15.58 5.56 11.74
C SER A 62 -16.61 5.48 10.62
N ASP A 63 -16.54 6.42 9.69
CA ASP A 63 -17.20 6.36 8.38
C ASP A 63 -16.29 5.72 7.30
N HIS A 64 -15.03 5.43 7.66
CA HIS A 64 -14.07 4.73 6.82
C HIS A 64 -14.12 3.21 7.01
N VAL A 65 -14.08 2.49 5.89
CA VAL A 65 -13.93 1.03 5.76
C VAL A 65 -12.59 0.61 6.35
N THR A 66 -12.58 -0.53 7.03
CA THR A 66 -11.31 -1.14 7.46
C THR A 66 -10.73 -1.97 6.33
N LEU A 67 -9.54 -1.59 5.85
CA LEU A 67 -8.80 -2.29 4.81
C LEU A 67 -7.88 -3.35 5.42
N GLU A 68 -8.00 -4.58 4.97
CA GLU A 68 -7.08 -5.67 5.32
C GLU A 68 -6.39 -6.18 4.06
N MET A 69 -5.07 -6.03 3.99
CA MET A 69 -4.24 -6.50 2.90
C MET A 69 -3.37 -7.66 3.39
N GLN A 70 -3.51 -8.82 2.75
CA GLN A 70 -2.63 -9.97 3.00
C GLN A 70 -1.65 -10.09 1.83
N MET A 71 -0.36 -10.07 2.14
CA MET A 71 0.74 -10.26 1.19
C MET A 71 1.43 -11.58 1.50
N GLN A 72 1.87 -12.29 0.46
CA GLN A 72 2.81 -13.40 0.66
C GLN A 72 4.21 -12.82 0.82
N ASP A 73 4.98 -13.38 1.75
CA ASP A 73 6.39 -13.05 1.86
C ASP A 73 7.11 -13.53 0.58
N GLU A 74 7.93 -12.66 0.00
CA GLU A 74 8.86 -13.06 -1.04
C GLU A 74 9.98 -13.90 -0.38
N ASP A 75 10.41 -14.98 -1.04
CA ASP A 75 11.54 -15.78 -0.57
C ASP A 75 12.75 -14.85 -0.37
N GLU A 76 13.13 -14.63 0.89
CA GLU A 76 14.27 -13.80 1.25
C GLU A 76 15.49 -14.35 0.51
N ILE A 77 16.04 -13.55 -0.41
CA ILE A 77 17.25 -13.92 -1.15
C ILE A 77 18.36 -14.02 -0.11
N SER A 78 18.59 -15.23 0.41
CA SER A 78 19.68 -15.55 1.31
C SER A 78 20.98 -15.27 0.58
N TYR A 79 21.54 -14.09 0.78
CA TYR A 79 22.90 -13.77 0.33
C TYR A 79 23.84 -14.72 1.06
N ARG A 80 24.20 -15.81 0.40
CA ARG A 80 25.24 -16.72 0.84
C ARG A 80 26.52 -15.90 1.04
N GLU A 81 26.97 -15.76 2.28
CA GLU A 81 28.21 -15.05 2.67
C GLU A 81 29.48 -15.82 2.26
N ASP A 82 29.47 -16.45 1.09
CA ASP A 82 30.51 -17.36 0.62
C ASP A 82 31.80 -16.59 0.22
N TYR A 83 31.79 -15.25 0.30
CA TYR A 83 32.91 -14.39 -0.09
C TYR A 83 34.05 -14.31 0.95
N LYS A 84 33.95 -14.98 2.12
CA LYS A 84 35.09 -15.15 3.04
C LYS A 84 35.96 -16.36 2.66
N GLY A 85 36.34 -16.46 1.40
CA GLY A 85 37.30 -17.43 0.88
C GLY A 85 38.74 -16.95 1.02
N LYS A 86 39.43 -17.44 2.07
CA LYS A 86 40.89 -17.63 2.24
C LYS A 86 41.84 -16.49 1.82
N ARG A 87 42.37 -15.76 2.81
CA ARG A 87 43.72 -15.19 2.72
C ARG A 87 44.71 -16.37 2.75
N GLY A 88 45.25 -16.71 1.57
CA GLY A 88 46.45 -17.52 1.43
C GLY A 88 47.70 -16.69 1.65
#